data_AF-A0A655A3C2-F1
#
_entry.id   AF-A0A655A3C2-F1
#
_cell.length_a   1.000
_cell.length_b   1.000
_cell.length_c   1.000
_cell.angle_alpha   90.00
_cell.angle_beta   90.00
_cell.angle_gamma   90.00
#
_symmetry.space_group_name_H-M   'P 1'
#
loop_
_entity.id
_entity.type
_entity.pdbx_description
1 polymer ?
#
loop_
_entity_poly.entity_id
_entity_poly.type
_entity_poly.pdbx_seq_one_letter_code
_entity_poly.pdbx_strand_id
1 'polypeptide(L)'
;MVRKHAFYWRYDTGEELELLNRLWPLVSLRCNFFTPTKKPVGYTSTVNGRRKRIYDKPATPWQRLQASGVLDAQQLSTVAARIEGFNPADLTRQINAIQMQLLDLAKTKTEALATARHIDLQSLQPSINRLAKAK
;
A
#
# COMPACT_ATOMS: atom_id res chain seq x y z
N MET A 1 4.62 -2.05 1.97
CA MET A 1 3.25 -1.50 2.20
C MET A 1 3.22 0.02 2.19
N VAL A 2 4.18 0.72 2.82
CA VAL A 2 4.27 2.19 2.85
C VAL A 2 4.05 2.84 1.49
N ARG A 3 4.79 2.41 0.45
CA ARG A 3 4.69 2.97 -0.90
C ARG A 3 3.29 2.91 -1.52
N LYS A 4 2.49 1.88 -1.22
CA LYS A 4 1.09 1.81 -1.71
C LYS A 4 0.22 2.91 -1.09
N HIS A 5 0.51 3.29 0.14
CA HIS A 5 -0.21 4.33 0.88
C HIS A 5 0.42 5.71 0.71
N ALA A 6 1.68 5.81 0.29
CA ALA A 6 2.35 7.08 0.03
C ALA A 6 2.42 7.42 -1.47
N PHE A 7 1.59 6.81 -2.33
CA PHE A 7 1.62 7.02 -3.78
C PHE A 7 3.01 6.73 -4.43
N TYR A 8 3.12 7.04 -5.72
CA TYR A 8 4.35 6.87 -6.51
C TYR A 8 4.98 8.21 -6.86
N TRP A 9 5.24 9.03 -5.85
CA TRP A 9 5.95 10.31 -6.00
C TRP A 9 7.44 10.17 -5.68
N ARG A 10 8.23 11.14 -6.10
CA ARG A 10 9.63 11.26 -5.70
C ARG A 10 9.71 11.92 -4.33
N TYR A 11 10.34 11.25 -3.38
CA TYR A 11 10.61 11.77 -2.06
C TYR A 11 12.12 11.93 -1.88
N ASP A 12 12.58 13.16 -1.70
CA ASP A 12 14.00 13.50 -1.60
C ASP A 12 14.32 14.59 -0.56
N THR A 13 13.32 15.02 0.22
CA THR A 13 13.51 15.97 1.33
C THR A 13 13.34 15.30 2.69
N GLY A 14 13.91 15.92 3.74
CA GLY A 14 13.77 15.46 5.13
C GLY A 14 12.33 15.53 5.63
N GLU A 15 11.60 16.59 5.27
CA GLU A 15 10.18 16.77 5.63
C GLU A 15 9.30 15.63 5.10
N GLU A 16 9.53 15.21 3.86
CA GLU A 16 8.82 14.08 3.26
C GLU A 16 9.13 12.77 3.99
N LEU A 17 10.39 12.56 4.39
CA LEU A 17 10.79 11.39 5.17
C LEU A 17 10.09 11.37 6.53
N GLU A 18 10.00 12.51 7.22
CA GLU A 18 9.28 12.62 8.49
C GLU A 18 7.80 12.26 8.35
N LEU A 19 7.13 12.78 7.31
CA LEU A 19 5.74 12.44 7.01
C LEU A 19 5.56 10.95 6.70
N LEU A 20 6.48 10.34 5.92
CA LEU A 20 6.47 8.90 5.66
C LEU A 20 6.63 8.07 6.94
N ASN A 21 7.53 8.50 7.84
CA ASN A 21 7.74 7.86 9.14
C ASN A 21 6.53 7.98 10.06
N ARG A 22 5.78 9.09 9.99
CA ARG A 22 4.50 9.25 10.71
C ARG A 22 3.37 8.44 10.10
N LEU A 23 3.32 8.33 8.77
CA LEU A 23 2.29 7.57 8.05
C LEU A 23 2.35 6.08 8.36
N TRP A 24 3.56 5.51 8.43
CA TRP A 24 3.73 4.06 8.49
C TRP A 24 3.11 3.39 9.73
N PRO A 25 3.34 3.87 10.97
CA PRO A 25 2.71 3.31 12.16
C PRO A 25 1.18 3.29 12.08
N LEU A 26 0.57 4.35 11.54
CA LEU A 26 -0.88 4.46 11.40
C LEU A 26 -1.44 3.44 10.40
N VAL A 27 -0.79 3.31 9.24
CA VAL A 27 -1.16 2.32 8.23
C VAL A 27 -0.99 0.90 8.76
N SER A 28 0.14 0.63 9.43
CA SER A 28 0.42 -0.67 10.06
C SER A 28 -0.67 -1.03 11.07
N LEU A 29 -1.03 -0.09 11.95
CA LEU A 29 -2.10 -0.28 12.93
C LEU A 29 -3.43 -0.61 12.25
N ARG A 30 -3.83 0.19 11.24
CA ARG A 30 -5.08 -0.03 10.49
C ARG A 30 -5.13 -1.40 9.84
N CYS A 31 -4.05 -1.80 9.16
CA CYS A 31 -4.00 -3.06 8.43
C CYS A 31 -3.97 -4.29 9.35
N ASN A 32 -3.29 -4.20 10.50
CA ASN A 32 -3.13 -5.34 11.40
C ASN A 32 -4.33 -5.56 12.32
N PHE A 33 -4.95 -4.49 12.80
CA PHE A 33 -5.98 -4.59 13.84
C PHE A 33 -7.40 -4.36 13.33
N PHE A 34 -7.57 -3.50 12.33
CA PHE A 34 -8.89 -2.98 11.95
C PHE A 34 -9.35 -3.35 10.52
N THR A 35 -8.49 -3.99 9.71
CA THR A 35 -8.81 -4.34 8.32
C THR A 35 -8.97 -5.85 8.16
N PRO A 36 -10.19 -6.37 7.98
CA PRO A 36 -10.40 -7.79 7.71
C PRO A 36 -9.80 -8.19 6.36
N THR A 37 -9.14 -9.34 6.32
CA THR A 37 -8.62 -9.93 5.09
C THR A 37 -9.16 -11.35 4.89
N LYS A 38 -9.35 -11.73 3.64
CA LYS A 38 -9.66 -13.11 3.24
C LYS A 38 -8.37 -13.84 2.88
N LYS A 39 -8.25 -15.10 3.29
CA LYS A 39 -7.12 -15.98 2.96
C LYS A 39 -7.64 -17.21 2.18
N PRO A 40 -6.90 -17.68 1.18
CA PRO A 40 -7.29 -18.89 0.45
C PRO A 40 -7.14 -20.10 1.39
N VAL A 41 -8.21 -20.88 1.54
CA VAL A 41 -8.24 -22.09 2.39
C VAL A 41 -8.31 -23.37 1.58
N GLY A 42 -8.50 -23.28 0.27
CA GLY A 42 -8.57 -24.44 -0.59
C GLY A 42 -8.88 -24.08 -2.03
N TYR A 43 -9.17 -25.12 -2.81
CA TYR A 43 -9.52 -25.00 -4.21
C TYR A 43 -10.72 -25.91 -4.51
N THR A 44 -11.57 -25.44 -5.41
CA THR A 44 -12.65 -26.20 -6.03
C THR A 44 -12.45 -26.20 -7.55
N SER A 45 -13.25 -26.97 -8.27
CA SER A 45 -13.28 -26.99 -9.73
C SER A 45 -14.58 -26.36 -10.22
N THR A 46 -14.51 -25.52 -11.25
CA THR A 46 -15.70 -25.04 -11.96
C THR A 46 -16.27 -26.17 -12.83
N VAL A 47 -17.50 -25.97 -13.32
CA VAL A 47 -18.18 -26.92 -14.22
C VAL A 47 -17.33 -27.27 -15.46
N ASN A 48 -16.50 -26.32 -15.92
CA ASN A 48 -15.61 -26.51 -17.07
C ASN A 48 -14.20 -27.02 -16.67
N GLY A 49 -14.04 -27.58 -15.47
CA GLY A 49 -12.79 -28.16 -14.97
C GLY A 49 -11.71 -27.14 -14.54
N ARG A 50 -12.00 -25.83 -14.52
CA ARG A 50 -11.00 -24.82 -14.12
C ARG A 50 -10.90 -24.74 -12.60
N ARG A 51 -9.68 -24.67 -12.09
CA ARG A 51 -9.41 -24.55 -10.65
C ARG A 51 -9.81 -23.15 -10.14
N LYS A 52 -10.62 -23.09 -9.09
CA LYS A 52 -11.12 -21.87 -8.43
C LYS A 52 -10.70 -21.86 -6.95
N ARG A 53 -10.21 -20.72 -6.45
CA ARG A 53 -9.84 -20.55 -5.03
C ARG A 53 -11.09 -20.43 -4.16
N ILE A 54 -11.06 -21.11 -3.01
CA ILE A 54 -12.03 -20.94 -1.92
C ILE A 54 -11.36 -20.08 -0.85
N TYR A 55 -12.11 -19.11 -0.33
CA TYR A 55 -11.64 -18.19 0.70
C TYR A 55 -12.41 -18.39 2.00
N ASP A 56 -11.76 -18.07 3.11
CA ASP A 56 -12.40 -18.05 4.42
C ASP A 56 -13.31 -16.84 4.63
N LYS A 57 -13.95 -16.83 5.81
CA LYS A 57 -14.61 -15.65 6.35
C LYS A 57 -13.55 -14.56 6.62
N PRO A 58 -13.81 -13.29 6.28
CA PRO A 58 -12.90 -12.20 6.59
C PRO A 58 -12.57 -12.15 8.09
N ALA A 59 -11.27 -12.05 8.39
CA ALA A 59 -10.78 -11.83 9.75
C ALA A 59 -9.54 -10.92 9.71
N THR A 60 -9.38 -10.06 10.71
CA THR A 60 -8.20 -9.20 10.83
C THR A 60 -6.97 -10.04 11.17
N PRO A 61 -5.75 -9.60 10.81
CA PRO A 61 -4.53 -10.25 11.26
C PRO A 61 -4.48 -10.47 12.78
N TRP A 62 -4.96 -9.49 13.56
CA TRP A 62 -5.11 -9.63 15.01
C TRP A 62 -6.02 -10.78 15.44
N GLN A 63 -7.23 -10.88 14.86
CA GLN A 63 -8.16 -12.00 15.14
C GLN A 63 -7.54 -13.35 14.79
N ARG A 64 -6.77 -13.42 13.70
CA ARG A 64 -6.06 -14.64 13.30
C ARG A 64 -4.94 -15.00 14.27
N LEU A 65 -4.21 -14.01 14.77
CA LEU A 65 -3.17 -14.22 15.79
C LEU A 65 -3.79 -14.75 17.08
N GLN A 66 -4.92 -14.19 17.52
CA GLN A 66 -5.68 -14.70 18.66
C GLN A 66 -6.10 -16.17 18.46
N ALA A 67 -6.63 -16.51 17.29
CA ALA A 67 -7.06 -17.87 16.97
C ALA A 67 -5.91 -18.87 16.79
N SER A 68 -4.67 -18.40 16.57
CA SER A 68 -3.51 -19.27 16.35
C SER A 68 -2.98 -19.94 17.62
N GLY A 69 -3.31 -19.41 18.80
CA GLY A 69 -2.81 -19.92 20.09
C GLY A 69 -1.30 -19.71 20.33
N VAL A 70 -0.62 -18.91 19.51
CA VAL A 70 0.82 -18.64 19.64
C VAL A 70 1.14 -17.72 20.82
N LEU A 71 0.21 -16.83 21.18
CA LEU A 71 0.38 -15.89 22.29
C LEU A 71 -0.29 -16.40 23.56
N ASP A 72 0.37 -16.17 24.70
CA ASP A 72 -0.24 -16.40 26.02
C ASP A 72 -1.26 -15.31 26.39
N ALA A 73 -2.02 -15.54 27.47
CA ALA A 73 -3.06 -14.61 27.91
C ALA A 73 -2.53 -13.22 28.29
N GLN A 74 -1.31 -13.13 28.83
CA GLN A 74 -0.69 -11.87 29.24
C GLN A 74 -0.26 -11.04 28.03
N GLN A 75 0.32 -11.70 27.03
CA GLN A 75 0.70 -11.09 25.75
C GLN A 75 -0.55 -10.59 24.99
N LEU A 76 -1.63 -11.38 24.99
CA LEU A 76 -2.90 -10.98 24.38
C LEU A 76 -3.49 -9.74 25.05
N SER A 77 -3.50 -9.71 26.40
CA SER A 77 -3.97 -8.56 27.17
C SER A 77 -3.14 -7.31 26.90
N THR A 78 -1.81 -7.45 26.86
CA THR A 78 -0.88 -6.33 26.58
C THR A 78 -1.16 -5.70 25.22
N VAL A 79 -1.35 -6.52 24.19
CA VAL A 79 -1.66 -6.01 22.83
C VAL A 79 -3.06 -5.42 22.76
N ALA A 80 -4.04 -6.02 23.44
CA ALA A 80 -5.42 -5.51 23.51
C ALA A 80 -5.47 -4.12 24.17
N ALA A 81 -4.79 -3.94 25.31
CA ALA A 81 -4.70 -2.65 26.00
C ALA A 81 -4.02 -1.58 25.13
N ARG A 82 -3.02 -1.95 24.33
CA ARG A 82 -2.34 -1.01 23.41
C ARG A 82 -3.26 -0.47 22.33
N ILE A 83 -4.25 -1.25 21.87
CA ILE A 83 -5.17 -0.86 20.79
C ILE A 83 -6.51 -0.36 21.32
N GLU A 84 -6.73 -0.41 22.63
CA GLU A 84 -7.91 0.09 23.29
C GLU A 84 -8.05 1.61 23.06
N GLY A 85 -9.27 2.09 22.85
CA GLY A 85 -9.55 3.51 22.60
C GLY A 85 -9.23 4.02 21.21
N PHE A 86 -8.64 3.22 20.31
CA PHE A 86 -8.43 3.64 18.93
C PHE A 86 -9.75 3.67 18.13
N ASN A 87 -10.11 4.85 17.63
CA ASN A 87 -11.21 5.02 16.68
C ASN A 87 -10.72 4.79 15.23
N PRO A 88 -11.21 3.77 14.50
CA PRO A 88 -10.81 3.52 13.12
C PRO A 88 -11.09 4.68 12.16
N ALA A 89 -12.12 5.49 12.44
CA ALA A 89 -12.44 6.67 11.65
C ALA A 89 -11.36 7.75 11.80
N ASP A 90 -10.93 8.04 13.03
CA ASP A 90 -9.88 9.02 13.30
C ASP A 90 -8.53 8.57 12.74
N LEU A 91 -8.24 7.27 12.83
CA LEU A 91 -7.06 6.69 12.18
C LEU A 91 -7.06 6.94 10.66
N THR A 92 -8.22 6.80 10.02
CA THR A 92 -8.37 7.07 8.59
C THR A 92 -8.21 8.56 8.27
N ARG A 93 -8.77 9.46 9.09
CA ARG A 93 -8.59 10.91 8.95
C ARG A 93 -7.12 11.32 9.03
N GLN A 94 -6.38 10.79 10.02
CA GLN A 94 -4.95 11.08 10.19
C GLN A 94 -4.12 10.58 9.01
N ILE A 95 -4.40 9.36 8.53
CA ILE A 95 -3.73 8.80 7.34
C ILE A 95 -3.97 9.69 6.13
N ASN A 96 -5.22 10.09 5.88
CA ASN A 96 -5.56 10.92 4.74
C ASN A 96 -4.90 12.31 4.83
N ALA A 97 -4.84 12.91 6.01
CA ALA A 97 -4.18 14.20 6.22
C ALA A 97 -2.69 14.15 5.84
N ILE A 98 -1.96 13.13 6.29
CA ILE A 98 -0.54 12.95 5.94
C ILE A 98 -0.38 12.67 4.44
N GLN A 99 -1.27 11.87 3.85
CA GLN A 99 -1.25 11.60 2.41
C GLN A 99 -1.46 12.87 1.58
N MET A 100 -2.33 13.79 2.01
CA MET A 100 -2.51 15.08 1.34
C MET A 100 -1.26 15.96 1.46
N GLN A 101 -0.63 16.02 2.63
CA GLN A 101 0.64 16.75 2.80
C GLN A 101 1.75 16.20 1.89
N LEU A 102 1.88 14.87 1.81
CA LEU A 102 2.83 14.23 0.90
C LEU A 102 2.51 14.51 -0.57
N LEU A 103 1.22 14.57 -0.93
CA LEU A 103 0.79 14.93 -2.28
C LEU A 103 1.23 16.36 -2.63
N ASP A 104 0.96 17.32 -1.74
CA ASP A 104 1.25 18.73 -1.97
C ASP A 104 2.75 18.99 -2.15
N LEU A 105 3.60 18.31 -1.36
CA LEU A 105 5.06 18.44 -1.44
C LEU A 105 5.66 17.76 -2.68
N ALA A 106 5.18 16.57 -3.03
CA ALA A 106 5.89 15.71 -3.98
C ALA A 106 5.28 15.64 -5.39
N LYS A 107 4.02 16.03 -5.58
CA LYS A 107 3.32 15.89 -6.87
C LYS A 107 3.97 16.73 -7.97
N THR A 108 4.03 18.05 -7.80
CA THR A 108 4.49 18.99 -8.83
C THR A 108 5.89 18.67 -9.32
N LYS A 109 6.82 18.38 -8.38
CA LYS A 109 8.21 18.04 -8.75
C LYS A 109 8.30 16.70 -9.50
N THR A 110 7.47 15.72 -9.12
CA THR A 110 7.48 14.42 -9.80
C THR A 110 6.89 14.53 -11.19
N GLU A 111 5.83 15.33 -11.37
CA GLU A 111 5.22 15.62 -12.68
C GLU A 111 6.22 16.35 -13.57
N ALA A 112 6.91 17.37 -13.06
CA ALA A 112 7.97 18.06 -13.81
C ALA A 112 9.09 17.10 -14.27
N LEU A 113 9.53 16.20 -13.39
CA LEU A 113 10.51 15.17 -13.75
C LEU A 113 9.97 14.16 -14.76
N ALA A 114 8.70 13.79 -14.69
CA ALA A 114 8.07 12.89 -15.65
C ALA A 114 7.97 13.54 -17.03
N THR A 115 7.58 14.81 -17.10
CA THR A 115 7.55 15.60 -18.33
C THR A 115 8.94 15.77 -18.92
N ALA A 116 9.95 16.09 -18.11
CA ALA A 116 11.34 16.20 -18.56
C ALA A 116 11.92 14.85 -19.06
N ARG A 117 11.39 13.73 -18.55
CA ARG A 117 11.77 12.37 -18.96
C ARG A 117 10.92 11.80 -20.07
N HIS A 118 9.88 12.50 -20.54
CA HIS A 118 9.11 12.03 -21.70
C HIS A 118 10.11 11.80 -22.85
N ILE A 119 9.90 10.74 -23.61
CA ILE A 119 10.74 10.44 -24.77
C ILE A 119 10.63 11.63 -25.73
N ASP A 120 11.72 12.36 -25.92
CA ASP A 120 11.78 13.39 -26.95
C ASP A 120 11.72 12.72 -28.32
N LEU A 121 10.51 12.62 -28.87
CA LEU A 121 10.25 12.04 -30.18
C LEU A 121 11.01 12.79 -31.29
N GLN A 122 11.29 14.08 -31.12
CA GLN A 122 12.10 14.84 -32.08
C GLN A 122 13.55 14.36 -32.05
N SER A 123 14.14 14.15 -30.87
CA SER A 123 15.50 13.59 -30.74
C SER A 123 15.63 12.17 -31.31
N LEU A 124 14.53 11.40 -31.34
CA LEU A 124 14.50 10.05 -31.89
C LEU A 124 14.22 10.00 -33.40
N GLN A 125 13.75 11.09 -34.00
CA GLN A 125 13.37 11.14 -35.41
C GLN A 125 14.50 10.73 -36.37
N PRO A 126 15.79 11.11 -36.18
CA PRO A 126 16.89 10.65 -37.03
C PRO A 126 17.13 9.13 -36.96
N SER A 127 16.83 8.50 -35.82
CA SER A 127 16.97 7.05 -35.62
C SER A 127 15.78 6.30 -36.22
N ILE A 128 14.55 6.82 -36.06
CA ILE A 128 13.35 6.31 -36.72
C ILE A 128 13.50 6.34 -38.24
N ASN A 129 13.99 7.46 -38.79
CA ASN A 129 14.22 7.62 -40.23
C ASN A 129 15.29 6.66 -40.78
N ARG A 130 16.35 6.37 -39.99
CA ARG A 130 17.38 5.38 -40.37
C ARG A 130 16.80 3.96 -40.46
N LEU A 131 15.96 3.58 -39.52
CA LEU A 131 15.30 2.26 -39.51
C LEU A 131 14.26 2.12 -40.62
N ALA A 132 13.56 3.21 -40.97
CA ALA A 132 12.58 3.22 -42.07
C ALA A 132 13.22 3.16 -43.46
N LYS A 133 14.46 3.67 -43.63
CA LYS A 133 15.23 3.63 -44.90
C LYS A 133 15.96 2.31 -45.14
N ALA A 134 16.12 1.47 -44.12
CA ALA A 134 16.83 0.19 -44.20
C ALA A 134 15.92 -0.97 -44.66
N LYS A 135 14.74 -0.66 -45.22
CA LYS A 135 13.74 -1.59 -45.71
C LYS A 135 13.41 -1.26 -47.15
#